data_AF-A0A7V1EQJ9-F1
#
_entry.id   AF-A0A7V1EQJ9-F1
#
_cell.length_a   1.000
_cell.length_b   1.000
_cell.length_c   1.000
_cell.angle_alpha   90.00
_cell.angle_beta   90.00
_cell.angle_gamma   90.00
#
_symmetry.space_group_name_H-M   'P 1'
#
loop_
_entity.id
_entity.type
_entity.pdbx_description
1 polymer ?
#
loop_
_entity_poly.entity_id
_entity_poly.type
_entity_poly.pdbx_seq_one_letter_code
_entity_poly.pdbx_strand_id
1 'polypeptide(L)' 'MTFDQLGLSVPLLRAVEEKGYSEPSPIQAEAIPAVLTGRDVMAAAQTGTGKTAGFTLPI' A
#
# COMPACT_ATOMS: atom_id res chain seq x y z
N MET A 1 7.61 3.98 9.27
CA MET A 1 6.14 3.98 9.03
C MET A 1 5.78 2.56 8.67
N THR A 2 4.70 2.01 9.22
CA THR A 2 4.31 0.60 9.08
C THR A 2 2.99 0.47 8.32
N PHE A 3 2.71 -0.72 7.76
CA PHE A 3 1.50 -0.96 6.97
C PHE A 3 0.18 -0.76 7.75
N ASP A 4 0.20 -1.02 9.06
CA ASP A 4 -0.95 -0.83 9.96
C ASP A 4 -1.38 0.64 10.09
N GLN A 5 -0.50 1.59 9.76
CA GLN A 5 -0.79 3.02 9.73
C GLN A 5 -1.48 3.47 8.43
N LEU A 6 -1.63 2.59 7.43
CA LEU A 6 -2.14 2.94 6.09
C LEU A 6 -3.64 2.71 5.92
N GLY A 7 -4.35 2.23 6.95
CA GLY A 7 -5.79 1.98 6.89
C GLY A 7 -6.20 0.68 6.20
N LEU A 8 -5.28 -0.27 6.02
CA LEU A 8 -5.58 -1.60 5.49
C LEU A 8 -6.35 -2.46 6.50
N SER A 9 -7.13 -3.41 5.99
CA SER A 9 -7.86 -4.36 6.82
C SER A 9 -6.93 -5.35 7.53
N VAL A 10 -7.36 -5.87 8.69
CA VAL A 10 -6.57 -6.85 9.48
C VAL A 10 -6.12 -8.08 8.67
N PRO A 11 -6.94 -8.69 7.79
CA PRO A 11 -6.50 -9.80 6.96
C PRO A 11 -5.33 -9.44 6.02
N LEU A 12 -5.33 -8.23 5.46
CA LEU A 12 -4.26 -7.76 4.58
C LEU A 12 -2.98 -7.50 5.37
N LEU A 13 -3.08 -6.90 6.56
CA LEU A 13 -1.92 -6.67 7.42
C LEU A 13 -1.22 -7.99 7.78
N ARG A 14 -1.99 -9.02 8.13
CA ARG A 14 -1.44 -10.37 8.37
C ARG A 14 -0.77 -10.95 7.13
N ALA A 15 -1.42 -10.85 5.96
CA ALA A 15 -0.86 -11.38 4.72
C ALA A 15 0.46 -10.67 4.34
N VAL A 16 0.56 -9.36 4.55
CA VAL A 16 1.76 -8.57 4.28
C VAL A 16 2.88 -8.94 5.27
N GLU A 17 2.55 -9.10 6.55
CA GLU A 17 3.48 -9.57 7.60
C GLU A 17 3.99 -10.99 7.34
N GLU A 18 3.12 -11.94 6.99
CA GLU A 18 3.48 -13.33 6.65
C GLU A 18 4.41 -13.42 5.43
N LYS A 19 4.33 -12.44 4.52
CA LYS A 19 5.24 -12.31 3.37
C LYS A 19 6.57 -11.63 3.73
N GLY A 20 6.74 -11.19 4.97
CA GLY A 20 7.95 -10.53 5.46
C GLY A 20 8.05 -9.06 5.09
N TYR A 21 6.93 -8.42 4.73
CA TYR A 21 6.90 -6.98 4.46
C TYR A 21 6.57 -6.21 5.74
N SER A 22 7.54 -5.48 6.26
CA SER A 22 7.39 -4.66 7.48
C SER A 22 7.09 -3.19 7.18
N GLU A 23 7.74 -2.64 6.14
CA GLU A 23 7.65 -1.23 5.78
C GLU A 23 7.14 -1.07 4.35
N PRO A 24 6.17 -0.17 4.11
CA PRO A 24 5.72 0.17 2.77
C PRO A 24 6.83 0.96 2.04
N SER A 25 6.91 0.79 0.72
CA SER A 25 7.73 1.69 -0.09
C SER A 25 7.14 3.12 -0.08
N PRO A 26 7.93 4.17 -0.40
CA PRO A 26 7.41 5.54 -0.40
C PRO A 26 6.15 5.71 -1.28
N ILE A 27 6.10 5.04 -2.43
CA ILE A 27 4.92 5.12 -3.31
C ILE A 27 3.70 4.40 -2.73
N GLN A 28 3.90 3.33 -1.95
CA GLN A 28 2.81 2.62 -1.27
C GLN A 28 2.26 3.44 -0.10
N ALA A 29 3.15 4.06 0.69
CA ALA A 29 2.78 4.91 1.81
C ALA A 29 1.88 6.08 1.38
N GLU A 30 2.11 6.65 0.19
CA GLU A 30 1.29 7.72 -0.39
C GLU A 30 0.05 7.18 -1.11
N ALA A 31 0.19 6.13 -1.92
CA ALA A 31 -0.90 5.64 -2.76
C ALA A 31 -2.00 4.91 -1.98
N ILE A 32 -1.65 4.11 -0.95
CA ILE A 32 -2.63 3.29 -0.23
C ILE A 32 -3.69 4.17 0.44
N PRO A 33 -3.34 5.18 1.26
CA PRO A 33 -4.34 6.06 1.85
C PRO A 33 -5.13 6.85 0.80
N ALA A 34 -4.47 7.27 -0.29
CA ALA A 34 -5.13 8.00 -1.37
C ALA A 34 -6.22 7.17 -2.06
N VAL A 35 -5.94 5.90 -2.38
CA VAL A 35 -6.91 4.99 -3.01
C VAL A 35 -8.08 4.71 -2.05
N LEU A 36 -7.82 4.54 -0.75
CA LEU A 36 -8.86 4.34 0.25
C LEU A 36 -9.83 5.53 0.39
N THR A 37 -9.47 6.72 -0.08
CA THR A 37 -10.40 7.86 -0.13
C THR A 37 -11.51 7.72 -1.17
N GLY A 38 -11.47 6.68 -2.02
CA GLY A 38 -12.48 6.42 -3.05
C GLY A 38 -12.44 7.42 -4.22
N ARG A 39 -11.30 8.07 -4.43
CA ARG A 39 -11.07 9.03 -5.52
C ARG A 39 -10.17 8.41 -6.59
N ASP A 40 -10.23 8.96 -7.80
CA ASP A 40 -9.28 8.60 -8.85
C ASP A 40 -7.86 9.00 -8.44
N VAL A 41 -6.90 8.07 -8.57
CA VAL A 41 -5.50 8.28 -8.20
C VAL A 41 -4.59 7.99 -9.38
N MET A 42 -3.68 8.92 -9.67
CA MET A 42 -2.56 8.73 -10.58
C MET A 42 -1.27 8.71 -9.78
N ALA A 43 -0.56 7.58 -9.79
CA ALA A 43 0.70 7.41 -9.08
C ALA A 43 1.86 7.18 -10.07
N ALA A 44 2.93 7.95 -9.93
CA ALA A 44 4.13 7.85 -10.76
C ALA A 44 5.35 7.54 -9.88
N ALA A 45 6.10 6.50 -10.24
CA ALA A 45 7.36 6.11 -9.62
C ALA A 45 8.16 5.23 -10.59
N GLN A 46 9.45 5.01 -10.31
CA GLN A 46 10.29 4.12 -11.11
C GLN A 46 9.74 2.68 -11.15
N THR A 47 10.07 1.90 -12.19
CA THR A 47 9.75 0.47 -12.25
C THR A 47 10.41 -0.28 -11.09
N GLY A 48 9.69 -1.25 -10.50
CA GLY A 48 10.20 -2.05 -9.39
C GLY A 48 10.01 -1.45 -7.99
N THR A 49 9.35 -0.29 -7.84
CA THR A 49 9.14 0.37 -6.54
C THR A 49 7.88 -0.07 -5.77
N GLY A 50 7.17 -1.11 -6.26
CA GLY A 50 5.99 -1.63 -5.57
C GLY A 50 4.68 -0.90 -5.85
N LYS A 51 4.59 -0.11 -6.95
CA LYS A 51 3.35 0.56 -7.40
C LYS A 51 2.14 -0.37 -7.44
N THR A 52 2.29 -1.57 -7.98
CA THR A 52 1.19 -2.54 -8.10
C THR A 52 0.54 -2.82 -6.76
N ALA A 53 1.31 -3.16 -5.72
CA ALA A 53 0.77 -3.38 -4.38
C ALA A 53 0.14 -2.12 -3.78
N GLY A 54 0.65 -0.93 -4.12
CA GLY A 54 0.05 0.34 -3.71
C GLY A 54 -1.38 0.56 -4.20
N PHE A 55 -1.75 -0.03 -5.35
CA PHE A 55 -3.12 0.01 -5.88
C PHE A 55 -3.96 -1.22 -5.52
N THR A 56 -3.34 -2.40 -5.42
CA THR A 56 -4.10 -3.65 -5.23
C THR A 56 -4.37 -3.99 -3.78
N LEU A 57 -3.53 -3.56 -2.82
CA LEU A 57 -3.80 -3.79 -1.40
C LEU A 57 -5.06 -3.06 -0.89
N PRO A 58 -5.35 -1.79 -1.26
CA PRO A 58 -6.53 -1.08 -0.74
C PRO A 58 -7.86 -1.44 -1.42
N ILE A 59 -7.91 -2.41 -2.34
CA ILE A 59 -9.12 -2.87 -3.06
C ILE A 59 -9.52 -4.26 -2.55
#